data_AF-A0A973BS95-F1
#
_entry.id   AF-A0A973BS95-F1
#
_cell.length_a   1.000
_cell.length_b   1.000
_cell.length_c   1.000
_cell.angle_alpha   90.00
_cell.angle_beta   90.00
_cell.angle_gamma   90.00
#
_symmetry.space_group_name_H-M   'P 1'
#
loop_
_entity.id
_entity.type
_entity.pdbx_description
1 polymer ?
#
loop_
_entity_poly.entity_id
_entity_poly.type
_entity_poly.pdbx_seq_one_letter_code
_entity_poly.pdbx_strand_id
1 'polypeptide(L)'
;MLNKLILRAFLSLSLALSFTSANAALITQDFISDASGDVIGSITINTFPAEVDEGFGTIYTWEEFEFFGIDMLAPAEADGFQFLASFDTADFSLGLHDLSFDVDDVFGWFSWNGQAAYGAGFVDLFDLAGNPDPVFEAYFEYTLGEASVVPTPATLVLFLTAVAGIAARRKKTNK
;
A
#
# COMPACT_ATOMS: atom_id res chain seq x y z
N MET A 1 -13.47 -21.39 40.75
CA MET A 1 -12.41 -20.66 40.01
C MET A 1 -12.42 -20.95 38.51
N LEU A 2 -12.77 -22.18 38.11
CA LEU A 2 -12.90 -22.63 36.71
C LEU A 2 -13.70 -21.68 35.81
N ASN A 3 -14.84 -21.16 36.30
CA ASN A 3 -15.72 -20.28 35.52
C ASN A 3 -15.07 -18.92 35.13
N LYS A 4 -14.16 -18.40 35.96
CA LYS A 4 -13.42 -17.14 35.65
C LYS A 4 -12.25 -17.37 34.70
N LEU A 5 -11.67 -18.57 34.73
CA LEU A 5 -10.56 -18.94 33.84
C LEU A 5 -11.08 -19.21 32.42
N ILE A 6 -12.20 -19.93 32.31
CA ILE A 6 -12.88 -20.20 31.04
C ILE A 6 -13.36 -18.88 30.40
N LEU A 7 -13.98 -17.98 31.16
CA LEU A 7 -14.43 -16.69 30.63
C LEU A 7 -13.28 -15.83 30.10
N ARG A 8 -12.12 -15.86 30.78
CA ARG A 8 -10.92 -15.15 30.33
C ARG A 8 -10.33 -15.78 29.07
N ALA A 9 -10.27 -17.11 29.02
CA ALA A 9 -9.79 -17.84 27.85
C ALA A 9 -10.68 -17.60 26.63
N PHE A 10 -12.00 -17.65 26.80
CA PHE A 10 -12.95 -17.32 25.75
C PHE A 10 -12.83 -15.86 25.33
N LEU A 11 -12.74 -14.90 26.26
CA LEU A 11 -12.56 -13.50 25.91
C LEU A 11 -11.26 -13.27 25.12
N SER A 12 -10.15 -13.90 25.50
CA SER A 12 -8.89 -13.82 24.75
C SER A 12 -8.98 -14.49 23.38
N LEU A 13 -9.72 -15.59 23.27
CA LEU A 13 -9.90 -16.32 22.00
C LEU A 13 -10.85 -15.56 21.07
N SER A 14 -11.95 -15.00 21.58
CA SER A 14 -12.88 -14.15 20.84
C SER A 14 -12.22 -12.86 20.37
N LEU A 15 -11.35 -12.27 21.20
CA LEU A 15 -10.57 -11.10 20.82
C LEU A 15 -9.54 -11.47 19.73
N ALA A 16 -8.83 -12.59 19.89
CA ALA A 16 -7.92 -13.12 18.87
C ALA A 16 -8.59 -13.43 17.52
N LEU A 17 -9.86 -13.86 17.55
CA LEU A 17 -10.62 -14.24 16.36
C LEU A 17 -11.37 -13.06 15.71
N SER A 18 -11.48 -11.90 16.37
CA SER A 18 -12.10 -10.70 15.78
C SER A 18 -11.15 -9.89 14.89
N PHE A 19 -9.94 -10.40 14.64
CA PHE A 19 -8.92 -9.78 13.83
C PHE A 19 -8.97 -10.27 12.38
N THR A 20 -9.87 -9.71 11.60
CA THR A 20 -10.00 -9.99 10.16
C THR A 20 -8.90 -9.32 9.30
N SER A 21 -7.93 -8.61 9.91
CA SER A 21 -6.81 -7.94 9.20
C SER A 21 -5.45 -8.64 9.37
N ALA A 22 -5.43 -9.91 9.80
CA ALA A 22 -4.21 -10.63 10.14
C ALA A 22 -3.19 -10.79 8.98
N ASN A 23 -3.56 -10.41 7.75
CA ASN A 23 -2.72 -10.47 6.55
C ASN A 23 -2.61 -9.13 5.81
N ALA A 24 -2.86 -7.98 6.46
CA ALA A 24 -2.63 -6.69 5.84
C ALA A 24 -1.13 -6.34 5.87
N ALA A 25 -0.58 -5.87 4.75
CA ALA A 25 0.82 -5.52 4.58
C ALA A 25 0.96 -4.25 3.75
N LEU A 26 2.08 -3.56 3.92
CA LEU A 26 2.54 -2.55 2.98
C LEU A 26 3.46 -3.24 1.98
N ILE A 27 3.23 -3.02 0.69
CA ILE A 27 4.11 -3.44 -0.39
C ILE A 27 4.72 -2.17 -0.98
N THR A 28 6.05 -2.08 -0.96
CA THR A 28 6.80 -0.99 -1.58
C THR A 28 7.63 -1.53 -2.74
N GLN A 29 7.58 -0.87 -3.90
CA GLN A 29 8.42 -1.19 -5.06
C GLN A 29 8.94 0.07 -5.73
N ASP A 30 10.17 -0.01 -6.20
CA ASP A 30 10.82 1.03 -6.98
C ASP A 30 10.48 0.86 -8.47
N PHE A 31 10.38 1.98 -9.20
CA PHE A 31 10.39 1.98 -10.66
C PHE A 31 11.83 2.12 -11.13
N ILE A 32 12.33 1.12 -11.86
CA ILE A 32 13.70 1.09 -12.39
C ILE A 32 13.64 1.42 -13.87
N SER A 33 14.33 2.48 -14.30
CA SER A 33 14.36 2.84 -15.72
C SER A 33 15.07 1.77 -16.53
N ASP A 34 14.43 1.30 -17.60
CA ASP A 34 15.06 0.34 -18.51
C ASP A 34 16.21 0.98 -19.33
N ALA A 35 16.19 2.30 -19.47
CA ALA A 35 17.20 3.05 -20.21
C ALA A 35 18.50 3.26 -19.41
N SER A 36 18.41 3.59 -18.12
CA SER A 36 19.59 3.90 -17.28
C SER A 36 19.89 2.84 -16.22
N GLY A 37 18.90 2.05 -15.81
CA GLY A 37 18.98 1.14 -14.67
C GLY A 37 18.87 1.84 -13.30
N ASP A 38 18.61 3.15 -13.27
CA ASP A 38 18.44 3.92 -12.04
C ASP A 38 16.98 3.86 -11.55
N VAL A 39 16.79 4.07 -10.25
CA VAL A 39 15.46 4.27 -9.66
C VAL A 39 14.92 5.64 -10.08
N ILE A 40 13.75 5.64 -10.71
CA ILE A 40 13.06 6.83 -11.22
C ILE A 40 11.78 7.15 -10.47
N GLY A 41 11.45 6.40 -9.43
CA GLY A 41 10.27 6.62 -8.61
C GLY A 41 10.01 5.43 -7.70
N SER A 42 8.97 5.53 -6.90
CA SER A 42 8.56 4.46 -6.00
C SER A 42 7.05 4.47 -5.77
N ILE A 43 6.50 3.32 -5.41
CA ILE A 43 5.12 3.16 -5.01
C ILE A 43 5.01 2.30 -3.77
N THR A 44 4.22 2.76 -2.80
CA THR A 44 3.82 2.00 -1.62
C THR A 44 2.31 1.86 -1.59
N ILE A 45 1.85 0.62 -1.49
CA ILE A 45 0.44 0.30 -1.35
C ILE A 45 0.14 -0.43 -0.05
N ASN A 46 -1.10 -0.34 0.40
CA ASN A 46 -1.62 -1.11 1.52
C ASN A 46 -2.56 -2.20 1.01
N THR A 47 -2.29 -3.45 1.36
CA THR A 47 -3.08 -4.60 0.90
C THR A 47 -4.47 -4.69 1.56
N PHE A 48 -4.79 -3.76 2.45
CA PHE A 48 -6.12 -3.63 3.05
C PHE A 48 -6.65 -2.19 2.91
N PRO A 49 -7.93 -2.00 2.49
CA PRO A 49 -8.97 -3.00 2.27
C PRO A 49 -9.10 -3.44 0.80
N ALA A 50 -8.24 -4.35 0.32
CA ALA A 50 -8.31 -4.83 -1.05
C ALA A 50 -9.62 -5.59 -1.35
N GLU A 51 -10.13 -5.42 -2.58
CA GLU A 51 -11.14 -6.29 -3.17
C GLU A 51 -10.45 -7.58 -3.63
N VAL A 52 -10.90 -8.73 -3.13
CA VAL A 52 -10.26 -10.02 -3.43
C VAL A 52 -11.13 -10.83 -4.38
N ASP A 53 -10.57 -11.23 -5.51
CA ASP A 53 -11.18 -12.15 -6.47
C ASP A 53 -10.14 -13.14 -7.04
N GLU A 54 -10.53 -14.39 -7.18
CA GLU A 54 -9.70 -15.49 -7.73
C GLU A 54 -8.24 -15.61 -7.20
N GLY A 55 -7.97 -15.14 -5.98
CA GLY A 55 -6.63 -15.19 -5.37
C GLY A 55 -5.79 -13.93 -5.58
N PHE A 56 -6.30 -12.93 -6.28
CA PHE A 56 -5.69 -11.61 -6.41
C PHE A 56 -6.44 -10.57 -5.58
N GLY A 57 -5.68 -9.66 -4.98
CA GLY A 57 -6.19 -8.51 -4.26
C GLY A 57 -6.01 -7.27 -5.13
N THR A 58 -7.07 -6.50 -5.28
CA THR A 58 -7.09 -5.25 -6.04
C THR A 58 -7.36 -4.08 -5.12
N ILE A 59 -6.61 -3.00 -5.30
CA ILE A 59 -6.75 -1.75 -4.58
C ILE A 59 -6.79 -0.58 -5.55
N TYR A 60 -7.42 0.51 -5.11
CA TYR A 60 -7.64 1.71 -5.92
C TYR A 60 -7.05 2.97 -5.29
N THR A 61 -6.22 2.81 -4.26
CA THR A 61 -5.53 3.89 -3.55
C THR A 61 -4.09 3.46 -3.23
N TRP A 62 -3.21 4.43 -3.02
CA TRP A 62 -1.84 4.20 -2.58
C TRP A 62 -1.56 4.94 -1.27
N GLU A 63 -0.47 4.56 -0.60
CA GLU A 63 0.04 5.26 0.58
C GLU A 63 1.11 6.29 0.16
N GLU A 64 2.00 5.91 -0.76
CA GLU A 64 3.02 6.78 -1.36
C GLU A 64 3.15 6.44 -2.84
N PHE A 65 3.29 7.44 -3.71
CA PHE A 65 3.50 7.23 -5.14
C PHE A 65 4.20 8.45 -5.73
N GLU A 66 5.38 8.25 -6.31
CA GLU A 66 6.18 9.32 -6.91
C GLU A 66 6.94 8.88 -8.17
N PHE A 67 7.21 9.85 -9.03
CA PHE A 67 8.16 9.75 -10.14
C PHE A 67 9.12 10.94 -10.09
N PHE A 68 10.41 10.67 -10.26
CA PHE A 68 11.50 11.66 -10.32
C PHE A 68 11.52 12.65 -9.14
N GLY A 69 11.14 12.21 -7.94
CA GLY A 69 11.06 13.09 -6.75
C GLY A 69 9.79 13.95 -6.69
N ILE A 70 8.81 13.69 -7.55
CA ILE A 70 7.53 14.40 -7.61
C ILE A 70 6.43 13.44 -7.14
N ASP A 71 5.74 13.82 -6.08
CA ASP A 71 4.60 13.07 -5.55
C ASP A 71 3.40 13.16 -6.49
N MET A 72 2.69 12.05 -6.63
CA MET A 72 1.42 11.98 -7.35
C MET A 72 0.27 12.42 -6.44
N LEU A 73 -0.67 13.19 -6.99
CA LEU A 73 -1.88 13.60 -6.29
C LEU A 73 -2.82 12.40 -6.16
N ALA A 74 -3.12 12.01 -4.93
CA ALA A 74 -4.09 10.95 -4.67
C ALA A 74 -5.44 11.25 -5.34
N PRO A 75 -6.08 10.28 -6.00
CA PRO A 75 -7.30 10.51 -6.73
C PRO A 75 -8.42 10.78 -5.73
N ALA A 76 -9.34 11.66 -6.07
CA ALA A 76 -10.54 11.83 -5.25
C ALA A 76 -11.36 10.52 -5.32
N GLU A 77 -11.84 9.99 -4.18
CA GLU A 77 -12.60 8.72 -4.16
C GLU A 77 -13.83 8.70 -5.10
N ALA A 78 -14.30 9.87 -5.55
CA ALA A 78 -15.42 10.01 -6.48
C ALA A 78 -15.05 9.87 -7.97
N ASP A 79 -13.77 9.97 -8.34
CA ASP A 79 -13.35 10.04 -9.76
C ASP A 79 -13.06 8.69 -10.41
N GLY A 80 -13.06 7.59 -9.63
CA GLY A 80 -13.19 6.20 -10.11
C GLY A 80 -12.10 5.70 -11.07
N PHE A 81 -11.37 4.66 -10.64
CA PHE A 81 -10.41 3.88 -11.46
C PHE A 81 -9.23 4.64 -12.08
N GLN A 82 -8.90 5.85 -11.60
CA GLN A 82 -7.65 6.54 -11.95
C GLN A 82 -6.40 5.81 -11.48
N PHE A 83 -6.56 4.85 -10.57
CA PHE A 83 -5.48 3.99 -10.11
C PHE A 83 -6.03 2.60 -9.81
N LEU A 84 -5.25 1.60 -10.18
CA LEU A 84 -5.48 0.21 -9.86
C LEU A 84 -4.12 -0.45 -9.65
N ALA A 85 -3.97 -1.16 -8.54
CA ALA A 85 -2.87 -2.09 -8.36
C ALA A 85 -3.42 -3.44 -7.91
N SER A 86 -2.87 -4.52 -8.48
CA SER A 86 -3.21 -5.89 -8.11
C SER A 86 -1.99 -6.61 -7.53
N PHE A 87 -2.22 -7.59 -6.66
CA PHE A 87 -1.17 -8.41 -6.06
C PHE A 87 -1.68 -9.81 -5.73
N ASP A 88 -0.77 -10.78 -5.64
CA ASP A 88 -1.11 -12.15 -5.26
C ASP A 88 -1.39 -12.23 -3.75
N THR A 89 -2.60 -12.66 -3.37
CA THR A 89 -3.01 -12.75 -1.95
C THR A 89 -2.37 -13.91 -1.19
N ALA A 90 -1.80 -14.88 -1.89
CA ALA A 90 -1.06 -16.00 -1.31
C ALA A 90 0.43 -15.66 -1.09
N ASP A 91 1.00 -14.74 -1.87
CA ASP A 91 2.41 -14.36 -1.77
C ASP A 91 2.68 -12.89 -2.14
N PHE A 92 2.69 -12.01 -1.14
CA PHE A 92 3.01 -10.58 -1.31
C PHE A 92 4.46 -10.33 -1.73
N SER A 93 5.38 -11.29 -1.56
CA SER A 93 6.79 -11.09 -1.93
C SER A 93 7.00 -11.01 -3.44
N LEU A 94 6.00 -11.43 -4.22
CA LEU A 94 5.97 -11.25 -5.68
C LEU A 94 5.73 -9.79 -6.09
N GLY A 95 5.29 -8.93 -5.16
CA GLY A 95 4.98 -7.53 -5.42
C GLY A 95 3.66 -7.33 -6.16
N LEU A 96 3.59 -6.22 -6.89
CA LEU A 96 2.48 -5.87 -7.76
C LEU A 96 2.48 -6.77 -8.99
N HIS A 97 1.30 -7.32 -9.29
CA HIS A 97 1.05 -8.12 -10.47
C HIS A 97 0.69 -7.22 -11.66
N ASP A 98 -0.29 -6.34 -11.46
CA ASP A 98 -0.68 -5.28 -12.39
C ASP A 98 -0.66 -3.92 -11.68
N LEU A 99 -0.38 -2.89 -12.46
CA LEU A 99 -0.49 -1.49 -12.08
C LEU A 99 -1.08 -0.73 -13.26
N SER A 100 -2.03 0.15 -13.01
CA SER A 100 -2.59 1.08 -13.99
C SER A 100 -2.87 2.40 -13.30
N PHE A 101 -2.50 3.51 -13.91
CA PHE A 101 -2.75 4.83 -13.36
C PHE A 101 -2.94 5.89 -14.44
N ASP A 102 -3.74 6.89 -14.10
CA ASP A 102 -3.98 8.12 -14.85
C ASP A 102 -4.21 9.24 -13.82
N VAL A 103 -3.11 9.89 -13.42
CA VAL A 103 -3.04 10.74 -12.22
C VAL A 103 -2.28 12.03 -12.52
N ASP A 104 -2.60 13.10 -11.80
CA ASP A 104 -1.84 14.34 -11.84
C ASP A 104 -0.78 14.37 -10.75
N ASP A 105 0.27 15.17 -10.91
CA ASP A 105 1.17 15.47 -9.80
C ASP A 105 0.58 16.47 -8.79
N VAL A 106 1.16 16.52 -7.59
CA VAL A 106 0.72 17.44 -6.52
C VAL A 106 0.86 18.93 -6.86
N PHE A 107 1.62 19.29 -7.89
CA PHE A 107 1.79 20.67 -8.34
C PHE A 107 0.80 21.06 -9.46
N GLY A 108 0.12 20.08 -10.06
CA GLY A 108 -0.74 20.24 -11.23
C GLY A 108 0.04 20.68 -12.47
N TRP A 109 1.31 20.30 -12.57
CA TRP A 109 2.15 20.63 -13.73
C TRP A 109 2.03 19.58 -14.83
N PHE A 110 1.92 18.32 -14.44
CA PHE A 110 1.88 17.21 -15.35
C PHE A 110 0.77 16.21 -15.00
N SER A 111 0.24 15.58 -16.05
CA SER A 111 -0.51 14.32 -15.95
C SER A 111 0.38 13.15 -16.32
N TRP A 112 0.19 12.05 -15.60
CA TRP A 112 0.98 10.83 -15.70
C TRP A 112 0.04 9.67 -15.98
N ASN A 113 0.19 9.04 -17.14
CA ASN A 113 -0.56 7.85 -17.51
C ASN A 113 0.38 6.66 -17.66
N GLY A 114 0.08 5.54 -17.05
CA GLY A 114 0.96 4.39 -17.13
C GLY A 114 0.31 3.09 -16.77
N GLN A 115 1.00 2.01 -17.15
CA GLN A 115 0.61 0.66 -16.81
C GLN A 115 1.84 -0.23 -16.66
N ALA A 116 1.74 -1.23 -15.80
CA ALA A 116 2.68 -2.32 -15.68
C ALA A 116 1.93 -3.65 -15.56
N ALA A 117 2.51 -4.70 -16.13
CA ALA A 117 2.04 -6.06 -15.95
C ALA A 117 3.24 -6.99 -15.87
N TYR A 118 3.19 -7.95 -14.94
CA TYR A 118 4.26 -8.94 -14.75
C TYR A 118 5.65 -8.31 -14.54
N GLY A 119 5.71 -7.18 -13.84
CA GLY A 119 6.95 -6.51 -13.45
C GLY A 119 7.57 -5.57 -14.49
N ALA A 120 6.94 -5.34 -15.64
CA ALA A 120 7.41 -4.38 -16.64
C ALA A 120 6.27 -3.47 -17.09
N GLY A 121 6.59 -2.22 -17.44
CA GLY A 121 5.59 -1.21 -17.75
C GLY A 121 6.16 0.02 -18.42
N PHE A 122 5.28 1.02 -18.55
CA PHE A 122 5.65 2.33 -19.05
C PHE A 122 4.84 3.43 -18.38
N VAL A 123 5.33 4.66 -18.54
CA VAL A 123 4.62 5.88 -18.17
C VAL A 123 4.80 6.95 -19.26
N ASP A 124 3.68 7.54 -19.64
CA ASP A 124 3.56 8.74 -20.47
C ASP A 124 3.41 9.97 -19.56
N LEU A 125 4.10 11.04 -19.93
CA LEU A 125 4.07 12.33 -19.25
C LEU A 125 3.45 13.39 -20.16
N PHE A 126 2.50 14.15 -19.63
CA PHE A 126 1.84 15.23 -20.34
C PHE A 126 1.97 16.55 -19.57
N ASP A 127 2.39 17.63 -20.23
CA ASP A 127 2.43 18.99 -19.67
C ASP A 127 1.03 19.63 -19.66
N LEU A 128 0.66 20.15 -18.49
CA LEU A 128 -0.58 20.87 -18.21
C LEU A 128 -0.37 22.38 -18.08
N ALA A 129 0.87 22.88 -18.12
CA ALA A 129 1.21 24.27 -17.83
C ALA A 129 0.61 25.24 -18.85
N GLY A 130 -0.59 25.73 -18.55
CA GLY A 130 -1.23 26.85 -19.23
C GLY A 130 -1.98 26.51 -20.51
N ASN A 131 -2.25 25.22 -20.78
CA ASN A 131 -2.96 24.77 -21.96
C ASN A 131 -4.25 24.01 -21.56
N PRO A 132 -5.41 24.24 -22.20
CA PRO A 132 -6.62 23.46 -21.91
C PRO A 132 -6.51 22.00 -22.37
N ASP A 133 -5.57 21.69 -23.26
CA ASP A 133 -5.30 20.35 -23.77
C ASP A 133 -3.89 19.91 -23.32
N PRO A 134 -3.74 18.75 -22.63
CA PRO A 134 -2.44 18.23 -22.23
C PRO A 134 -1.54 17.97 -23.44
N VAL A 135 -0.27 18.35 -23.34
CA VAL A 135 0.73 18.12 -24.41
C VAL A 135 1.63 16.97 -24.02
N PHE A 136 1.78 15.97 -24.89
CA PHE A 136 2.72 14.88 -24.65
C PHE A 136 4.16 15.41 -24.59
N GLU A 137 4.85 15.11 -23.49
CA GLU A 137 6.23 15.55 -23.24
C GLU A 137 7.23 14.41 -23.36
N ALA A 138 6.95 13.28 -22.72
CA ALA A 138 7.91 12.19 -22.59
C ALA A 138 7.26 10.83 -22.39
N TYR A 139 8.05 9.80 -22.67
CA TYR A 139 7.72 8.39 -22.47
C TYR A 139 8.89 7.70 -21.78
N PHE A 140 8.59 6.87 -20.78
CA PHE A 140 9.58 6.11 -20.04
C PHE A 140 9.15 4.65 -19.91
N GLU A 141 10.04 3.73 -20.29
CA GLU A 141 9.93 2.31 -19.96
C GLU A 141 10.58 2.05 -18.61
N TYR A 142 9.95 1.18 -17.81
CA TYR A 142 10.45 0.78 -16.52
C TYR A 142 10.14 -0.68 -16.21
N THR A 143 10.93 -1.21 -15.29
CA THR A 143 10.65 -2.46 -14.58
C THR A 143 10.39 -2.18 -13.11
N LEU A 144 9.53 -3.00 -12.49
CA LEU A 144 9.30 -2.95 -11.05
C LEU A 144 10.45 -3.65 -10.33
N GLY A 145 11.03 -2.98 -9.36
CA GLY A 145 12.08 -3.53 -8.50
C GLY A 145 11.58 -4.63 -7.56
N GLU A 146 12.47 -5.15 -6.73
CA GLU A 146 12.11 -6.15 -5.72
C GLU A 146 11.09 -5.58 -4.71
N ALA A 147 10.08 -6.38 -4.36
CA ALA A 147 9.07 -5.97 -3.40
C ALA A 147 9.59 -5.99 -1.96
N SER A 148 9.44 -4.86 -1.26
CA SER A 148 9.61 -4.79 0.19
C SER A 148 8.24 -4.93 0.85
N VAL A 149 8.02 -6.04 1.56
CA VAL A 149 6.76 -6.34 2.23
C VAL A 149 6.90 -6.16 3.73
N VAL A 150 6.13 -5.24 4.29
CA VAL A 150 6.08 -4.97 5.73
C VAL A 150 4.69 -5.29 6.25
N PRO A 151 4.52 -6.33 7.10
CA PRO A 151 3.23 -6.57 7.75
C PRO A 151 2.80 -5.33 8.51
N THR A 152 1.57 -4.87 8.27
CA THR A 152 1.02 -3.76 9.04
C THR A 152 0.95 -4.19 10.50
N PRO A 153 1.49 -3.39 11.44
CA PRO A 153 1.41 -3.76 12.84
C PRO A 153 -0.05 -3.93 13.21
N ALA A 154 -0.39 -5.03 13.87
CA ALA A 154 -1.65 -5.12 14.58
C ALA A 154 -1.60 -4.07 15.70
N THR A 155 -2.00 -2.84 15.39
CA THR A 155 -1.94 -1.65 16.26
C THR A 155 -2.60 -1.92 17.60
N LEU A 156 -3.61 -2.80 17.63
CA LEU A 156 -4.22 -3.27 18.86
C LEU A 156 -3.33 -4.22 19.69
N VAL A 157 -2.49 -5.07 19.09
CA VAL A 157 -1.52 -5.89 19.83
C VAL A 157 -0.47 -4.99 20.47
N LEU A 158 0.03 -3.98 19.74
CA LEU A 158 0.92 -2.95 20.32
C LEU A 158 0.23 -2.21 21.47
N PHE A 159 -1.03 -1.81 21.28
CA PHE A 159 -1.82 -1.16 22.32
C PHE A 159 -2.06 -2.05 23.54
N LEU A 160 -2.47 -3.31 23.35
CA LEU A 160 -2.69 -4.27 24.43
C LEU A 160 -1.39 -4.62 25.15
N THR A 161 -0.28 -4.72 24.43
CA THR A 161 1.06 -4.92 25.00
C THR A 161 1.46 -3.72 25.85
N ALA A 162 1.20 -2.50 25.36
CA ALA A 162 1.43 -1.27 26.13
C ALA A 162 0.56 -1.24 27.39
N VAL A 163 -0.74 -1.51 27.29
CA VAL A 163 -1.67 -1.56 28.43
C VAL A 163 -1.27 -2.63 29.45
N ALA A 164 -0.89 -3.83 28.98
CA ALA A 164 -0.41 -4.91 29.84
C ALA A 164 0.90 -4.54 30.54
N GLY A 165 1.84 -3.90 29.84
CA GLY A 165 3.08 -3.37 30.41
C GLY A 165 2.82 -2.33 31.51
N ILE A 166 1.89 -1.40 31.27
CA ILE A 166 1.46 -0.40 32.25
C ILE A 166 0.82 -1.07 33.48
N ALA A 167 -0.06 -2.05 33.27
CA ALA A 167 -0.72 -2.78 34.36
C ALA A 167 0.27 -3.63 35.18
N ALA A 168 1.24 -4.27 34.53
CA ALA A 168 2.29 -5.05 35.19
C ALA A 168 3.22 -4.16 36.04
N ARG A 169 3.51 -2.94 35.59
CA ARG A 169 4.30 -1.96 36.35
C ARG A 169 3.60 -1.54 37.64
N ARG A 170 2.27 -1.31 37.61
CA ARG A 170 1.49 -0.94 38.80
C ARG A 170 1.52 -1.99 39.90
N LYS A 171 1.69 -3.27 39.56
CA LYS A 171 1.79 -4.36 40.55
C LYS A 171 3.11 -4.37 41.33
N LYS A 172 4.18 -3.77 40.80
CA LYS A 172 5.49 -3.75 41.48
C LYS A 172 5.63 -2.61 42.49
N THR A 173 4.78 -1.59 42.45
CA THR A 173 4.84 -0.42 43.35
C THR A 173 4.09 -0.59 44.67
N ASN A 174 3.35 -1.70 44.86
CA ASN A 174 2.65 -2.02 46.12
C ASN A 174 3.48 -2.96 47.01
N LYS A 175 4.77 -2.65 47.21
CA LYS A 175 5.61 -3.27 48.24
C LYS A 175 6.28 -2.19 49.07
#